data_AF-A0A6J2KK73-F1
#
_entry.id   AF-A0A6J2KK73-F1
#
_cell.length_a   1.000
_cell.length_b   1.000
_cell.length_c   1.000
_cell.angle_alpha   90.00
_cell.angle_beta   90.00
_cell.angle_gamma   90.00
#
_symmetry.space_group_name_H-M   'P 1'
#
loop_
_entity.id
_entity.type
_entity.pdbx_description
1 polymer ?
#
loop_
_entity_poly.entity_id
_entity_poly.type
_entity_poly.pdbx_seq_one_letter_code
_entity_poly.pdbx_strand_id
1 'polypeptide(L)'
;MGIGHHHTGKVTETCVAQLRSLVNQFNVTSGFLGLPQITGHIPKLHIDTTQIQIPNGIQLADPNFHQPAPIEILIGADLFWEILPNNPKLRSSQFGWIISGPMTTITTSHKNKTVQCNHSIISNRLNDDNTKIHNYLTKFWELEEVPLRSKLSESEKACESHFLSHTFRLESGRFAVS
;
A
#
# COMPACT_ATOMS: atom_id res chain seq x y z
N MET A 1 0.18 11.83 -3.53
CA MET A 1 1.55 12.06 -4.02
C MET A 1 2.00 10.78 -4.69
N GLY A 2 1.94 10.73 -6.02
CA GLY A 2 2.52 9.65 -6.82
C GLY A 2 3.72 10.24 -7.54
N ILE A 3 4.85 9.56 -7.48
CA ILE A 3 6.12 10.00 -8.04
C ILE A 3 6.33 9.22 -9.32
N GLY A 4 6.44 9.93 -10.44
CA GLY A 4 6.56 9.33 -11.77
C GLY A 4 5.46 9.83 -12.71
N HIS A 5 5.88 10.38 -13.84
CA HIS A 5 5.02 10.90 -14.90
C HIS A 5 4.47 9.77 -15.79
N HIS A 6 4.13 8.62 -15.19
CA HIS A 6 3.49 7.50 -15.89
C HIS A 6 2.00 7.56 -15.67
N HIS A 7 1.25 7.26 -16.73
CA HIS A 7 -0.22 7.33 -16.83
C HIS A 7 -0.88 7.00 -15.49
N THR A 8 -1.19 8.05 -14.72
CA THR A 8 -2.19 7.95 -13.67
C THR A 8 -3.45 7.53 -14.40
N GLY A 9 -4.01 6.37 -14.02
CA GLY A 9 -5.28 5.92 -14.57
C GLY A 9 -6.30 7.02 -14.31
N LYS A 10 -6.54 7.88 -15.30
CA LYS A 10 -7.62 8.85 -15.23
C LYS A 10 -8.88 8.01 -15.25
N VAL A 11 -9.65 8.07 -14.18
CA VAL A 11 -10.96 7.43 -14.15
C VAL A 11 -11.75 8.03 -15.30
N THR A 12 -11.98 7.25 -16.34
CA THR A 12 -12.73 7.69 -17.52
C THR A 12 -14.22 7.51 -17.31
N GLU A 13 -14.60 6.56 -16.45
CA GLU A 13 -15.97 6.10 -16.30
C GLU A 13 -16.26 5.78 -14.84
N THR A 14 -17.49 6.04 -14.41
CA THR A 14 -18.02 5.58 -13.13
C THR A 14 -19.24 4.72 -13.41
N CYS A 15 -19.41 3.62 -12.71
CA CYS A 15 -20.60 2.80 -12.83
C CYS A 15 -21.21 2.52 -11.45
N VAL A 16 -22.49 2.18 -11.42
CA VAL A 16 -23.15 1.66 -10.23
C VAL A 16 -23.41 0.18 -10.49
N ALA A 17 -22.97 -0.68 -9.58
CA ALA A 17 -23.15 -2.12 -9.70
C ALA A 17 -23.67 -2.71 -8.40
N GLN A 18 -24.38 -3.84 -8.52
CA GLN A 18 -24.85 -4.62 -7.39
C GLN A 18 -23.96 -5.86 -7.24
N LEU A 19 -23.36 -6.01 -6.06
CA LEU A 19 -22.65 -7.22 -5.66
C LEU A 19 -23.63 -8.14 -4.94
N ARG A 20 -23.61 -9.42 -5.30
CA ARG A 20 -24.46 -10.44 -4.68
C ARG A 20 -23.60 -11.60 -4.18
N SER A 21 -23.87 -12.02 -2.96
CA SER A 21 -23.25 -13.22 -2.38
C SER A 21 -23.68 -14.46 -3.16
N LEU A 22 -22.73 -15.35 -3.42
CA LEU A 22 -22.99 -16.67 -4.00
C LEU A 22 -23.48 -17.68 -2.96
N VAL A 23 -23.32 -17.37 -1.68
CA VAL A 23 -23.52 -18.30 -0.57
C VAL A 23 -24.81 -18.02 0.20
N ASN A 24 -25.24 -16.76 0.26
CA ASN A 24 -26.41 -16.33 1.04
C ASN A 24 -27.18 -15.19 0.34
N GLN A 25 -28.17 -14.63 1.02
CA GLN A 25 -29.03 -13.58 0.46
C GLN A 25 -28.41 -12.17 0.48
N PHE A 26 -27.17 -12.02 0.98
CA PHE A 26 -26.50 -10.73 1.05
C PHE A 26 -26.33 -10.13 -0.36
N ASN A 27 -26.66 -8.85 -0.47
CA ASN A 27 -26.40 -8.05 -1.64
C ASN A 27 -26.17 -6.60 -1.23
N VAL A 28 -25.40 -5.87 -2.04
CA VAL A 28 -25.08 -4.48 -1.79
C VAL A 28 -24.86 -3.73 -3.11
N THR A 29 -25.32 -2.48 -3.18
CA THR A 29 -25.18 -1.63 -4.37
C THR A 29 -24.23 -0.50 -4.05
N SER A 30 -23.20 -0.30 -4.88
CA SER A 30 -22.22 0.78 -4.69
C SER A 30 -21.79 1.38 -6.03
N GLY A 31 -21.19 2.57 -5.95
CA GLY A 31 -20.53 3.23 -7.07
C GLY A 31 -19.08 2.74 -7.21
N PHE A 32 -18.65 2.51 -8.44
CA PHE A 32 -17.32 2.03 -8.80
C PHE A 32 -16.68 2.96 -9.82
N LEU A 33 -15.35 3.00 -9.78
CA LEU A 33 -14.53 3.73 -10.74
C LEU A 33 -14.00 2.72 -11.77
N GLY A 34 -14.32 2.95 -13.04
CA GLY A 34 -13.85 2.13 -14.15
C GLY A 34 -12.37 2.41 -14.40
N LEU A 35 -11.55 1.36 -14.31
CA LEU A 35 -10.14 1.36 -14.68
C LEU A 35 -9.91 0.29 -15.75
N PRO A 36 -9.05 0.51 -16.75
CA PRO A 36 -8.74 -0.51 -17.77
C PRO A 36 -8.20 -1.81 -17.17
N GLN A 37 -7.51 -1.70 -16.05
CA GLN A 37 -6.97 -2.81 -15.28
C GLN A 37 -6.86 -2.36 -13.81
N ILE A 38 -7.15 -3.26 -12.88
CA ILE A 38 -7.06 -3.01 -11.42
C ILE A 38 -5.74 -3.54 -10.87
N THR A 39 -5.38 -4.77 -11.22
CA THR A 39 -4.12 -5.40 -10.80
C THR A 39 -3.56 -6.28 -11.92
N GLY A 40 -2.30 -6.70 -11.78
CA GLY A 40 -1.84 -7.92 -12.45
C GLY A 40 -2.55 -9.17 -11.90
N HIS A 41 -2.11 -10.35 -12.32
CA HIS A 41 -2.66 -11.59 -11.76
C HIS A 41 -2.31 -11.72 -10.27
N ILE A 42 -3.32 -12.01 -9.45
CA ILE A 42 -3.19 -12.27 -8.02
C ILE A 42 -3.86 -13.61 -7.72
N PRO A 43 -3.17 -14.52 -7.00
CA PRO A 43 -1.74 -14.46 -6.66
C PRO A 43 -0.86 -14.46 -7.92
N LYS A 44 0.39 -13.97 -7.81
CA LYS A 44 1.32 -13.97 -8.96
C LYS A 44 1.69 -15.38 -9.42
N LEU A 45 1.66 -16.33 -8.48
CA LEU A 45 1.97 -17.74 -8.67
C LEU A 45 0.88 -18.57 -8.00
N HIS A 46 0.74 -19.80 -8.45
CA HIS A 46 -0.16 -20.74 -7.81
C HIS A 46 0.23 -20.96 -6.34
N ILE A 47 -0.76 -20.94 -5.44
CA ILE A 47 -0.56 -21.20 -4.02
C ILE A 47 -0.83 -22.68 -3.75
N ASP A 48 0.12 -23.38 -3.14
CA ASP A 48 -0.13 -24.73 -2.61
C ASP A 48 -1.05 -24.63 -1.38
N THR A 49 -2.27 -25.15 -1.52
CA THR A 49 -3.29 -25.07 -0.47
C THR A 49 -3.24 -26.22 0.53
N THR A 50 -2.33 -27.19 0.38
CA THR A 50 -2.25 -28.38 1.24
C THR A 50 -2.09 -28.04 2.73
N GLN A 51 -1.40 -26.93 3.03
CA GLN A 51 -1.13 -26.48 4.40
C GLN A 51 -2.22 -25.59 5.01
N ILE A 52 -3.20 -25.12 4.21
CA ILE A 52 -4.20 -24.14 4.67
C ILE A 52 -5.28 -24.80 5.54
N GLN A 53 -5.40 -26.13 5.52
CA GLN A 53 -6.32 -26.92 6.35
C GLN A 53 -7.75 -26.34 6.40
N ILE A 54 -8.32 -26.03 5.23
CA ILE A 54 -9.67 -25.48 5.14
C ILE A 54 -10.66 -26.56 5.62
N PRO A 55 -11.52 -26.28 6.63
CA PRO A 55 -12.49 -27.25 7.10
C PRO A 55 -13.48 -27.67 6.01
N ASN A 56 -13.86 -28.94 6.01
CA ASN A 56 -14.87 -29.46 5.11
C ASN A 56 -16.21 -28.72 5.30
N GLY A 57 -16.91 -28.45 4.18
CA GLY A 57 -18.22 -27.79 4.19
C GLY A 57 -18.19 -26.26 4.19
N ILE A 58 -17.00 -25.64 4.21
CA ILE A 58 -16.86 -24.19 4.05
C ILE A 58 -16.95 -23.83 2.57
N GLN A 59 -17.86 -22.92 2.22
CA GLN A 59 -17.91 -22.29 0.91
C GLN A 59 -17.06 -21.02 0.91
N LEU A 60 -15.98 -21.02 0.11
CA LEU A 60 -15.11 -19.86 -0.04
C LEU A 60 -15.80 -18.79 -0.89
N ALA A 61 -15.57 -17.52 -0.56
CA ALA A 61 -16.03 -16.40 -1.37
C ALA A 61 -15.38 -16.39 -2.77
N ASP A 62 -14.14 -16.86 -2.86
CA ASP A 62 -13.43 -17.14 -4.11
C ASP A 62 -12.88 -18.58 -4.06
N PRO A 63 -13.53 -19.55 -4.72
CA PRO A 63 -13.04 -20.92 -4.81
C PRO A 63 -11.67 -21.06 -5.50
N ASN A 64 -11.30 -20.10 -6.34
CA ASN A 64 -10.08 -20.12 -7.14
C ASN A 64 -9.00 -19.15 -6.60
N PHE A 65 -9.10 -18.71 -5.34
CA PHE A 65 -8.17 -17.75 -4.70
C PHE A 65 -6.69 -18.15 -4.78
N HIS A 66 -6.42 -19.43 -5.01
CA HIS A 66 -5.08 -20.02 -5.11
C HIS A 66 -4.49 -19.96 -6.52
N GLN A 67 -5.28 -19.60 -7.53
CA GLN A 67 -4.89 -19.57 -8.95
C GLN A 67 -4.64 -18.13 -9.42
N PRO A 68 -3.57 -17.88 -10.21
CA PRO A 68 -3.32 -16.55 -10.75
C PRO A 68 -4.43 -16.04 -11.68
N ALA A 69 -5.23 -15.07 -11.21
CA ALA A 69 -6.31 -14.45 -11.99
C ALA A 69 -6.27 -12.92 -11.88
N PRO A 70 -6.77 -12.17 -12.89
CA PRO A 70 -6.99 -10.73 -12.76
C PRO A 70 -8.06 -10.45 -11.70
N ILE A 71 -8.01 -9.27 -11.08
CA ILE A 71 -9.07 -8.79 -10.18
C ILE A 71 -10.04 -7.91 -10.97
N GLU A 72 -11.31 -8.26 -10.96
CA GLU A 72 -12.38 -7.50 -11.63
C GLU A 72 -12.95 -6.38 -10.76
N ILE A 73 -12.95 -6.55 -9.43
CA ILE A 73 -13.52 -5.59 -8.49
C ILE A 73 -12.60 -5.44 -7.28
N LEU A 74 -12.14 -4.21 -7.02
CA LEU A 74 -11.45 -3.84 -5.79
C LEU A 74 -12.42 -3.15 -4.84
N ILE A 75 -12.63 -3.75 -3.67
CA ILE A 75 -13.58 -3.25 -2.68
C ILE A 75 -12.85 -2.35 -1.68
N GLY A 76 -13.31 -1.11 -1.57
CA GLY A 76 -12.79 -0.14 -0.62
C GLY A 76 -13.22 -0.41 0.82
N ALA A 77 -12.58 0.30 1.76
CA ALA A 77 -12.91 0.23 3.19
C ALA A 77 -14.27 0.86 3.54
N ASP A 78 -14.93 1.53 2.60
CA ASP A 78 -16.31 1.99 2.72
C ASP A 78 -17.29 0.81 2.68
N LEU A 79 -17.09 -0.11 1.73
CA LEU A 79 -17.98 -1.26 1.52
C LEU A 79 -17.53 -2.54 2.26
N PHE A 80 -16.22 -2.70 2.47
CA PHE A 80 -15.63 -3.89 3.10
C PHE A 80 -16.30 -4.30 4.42
N TRP A 81 -16.66 -3.33 5.27
CA TRP A 81 -17.26 -3.61 6.58
C TRP A 81 -18.72 -4.04 6.51
N GLU A 82 -19.43 -3.74 5.41
CA GLU A 82 -20.78 -4.22 5.18
C GLU A 82 -20.79 -5.70 4.78
N ILE A 83 -19.72 -6.16 4.12
CA ILE A 83 -19.57 -7.54 3.65
C ILE A 83 -19.28 -8.51 4.80
N LEU A 84 -18.55 -8.06 5.84
CA LEU A 84 -18.23 -8.89 7.00
C LEU A 84 -19.40 -8.91 7.99
N PRO A 85 -20.14 -10.04 8.13
CA PRO A 85 -21.25 -10.11 9.07
C PRO A 85 -20.79 -9.89 10.52
N ASN A 86 -21.73 -9.46 11.36
CA ASN A 86 -21.62 -9.24 12.81
C ASN A 86 -20.88 -7.96 13.28
N ASN A 87 -21.68 -6.91 13.48
CA ASN A 87 -21.59 -5.83 14.49
C ASN A 87 -20.43 -4.81 14.47
N PRO A 88 -20.67 -3.60 15.03
CA PRO A 88 -20.32 -2.32 14.42
C PRO A 88 -18.88 -1.94 14.74
N LYS A 89 -18.09 -1.70 13.69
CA LYS A 89 -16.82 -0.97 13.76
C LYS A 89 -15.76 -1.48 14.73
N LEU A 90 -16.03 -2.44 15.63
CA LEU A 90 -15.13 -2.85 16.69
C LEU A 90 -14.72 -4.30 16.43
N ARG A 91 -13.45 -4.49 16.07
CA ARG A 91 -12.86 -5.81 15.82
C ARG A 91 -11.76 -6.08 16.83
N SER A 92 -11.88 -7.18 17.57
CA SER A 92 -10.81 -7.65 18.45
C SER A 92 -9.60 -8.11 17.64
N SER A 93 -8.40 -7.76 18.10
CA SER A 93 -7.12 -8.21 17.56
C SER A 93 -6.15 -8.48 18.71
N GLN A 94 -5.00 -9.11 18.42
CA GLN A 94 -3.95 -9.33 19.42
C GLN A 94 -3.37 -8.02 19.99
N PHE A 95 -3.57 -6.90 19.30
CA PHE A 95 -3.14 -5.56 19.75
C PHE A 95 -4.28 -4.77 20.42
N GLY A 96 -5.44 -5.38 20.65
CA GLY A 96 -6.63 -4.73 21.20
C GLY A 96 -7.74 -4.50 20.18
N TRP A 97 -8.68 -3.61 20.50
CA TRP A 97 -9.88 -3.35 19.67
C TRP A 97 -9.60 -2.34 18.57
N ILE A 98 -9.88 -2.72 17.33
CA ILE A 98 -9.78 -1.89 16.14
C ILE A 98 -11.15 -1.22 15.91
N ILE A 99 -11.17 0.11 15.79
CA ILE A 99 -12.33 0.87 15.32
C ILE A 99 -12.24 1.02 13.79
N SER A 100 -13.28 0.64 13.05
CA SER A 100 -13.25 0.54 11.59
C SER A 100 -14.57 0.89 10.90
N GLY A 101 -14.52 1.23 9.62
CA GLY A 101 -15.71 1.52 8.81
C GLY A 101 -16.21 2.96 8.85
N PRO A 102 -17.08 3.33 7.89
CA PRO A 102 -17.41 4.71 7.61
C PRO A 102 -18.09 5.37 8.82
N MET A 103 -17.51 6.46 9.32
CA MET A 103 -18.18 7.35 10.28
C MET A 103 -19.14 8.24 9.49
N THR A 104 -20.44 8.06 9.67
CA THR A 104 -21.45 9.01 9.22
C THR A 104 -21.35 10.27 10.09
N THR A 105 -20.34 11.10 9.82
CA THR A 105 -20.38 12.49 10.28
C THR A 105 -21.51 13.16 9.52
N ILE A 106 -22.54 13.58 10.26
CA ILE A 106 -23.63 14.41 9.75
C ILE A 106 -23.02 15.78 9.43
N THR A 107 -22.33 15.90 8.31
CA THR A 107 -22.00 17.20 7.73
C THR A 107 -22.70 17.28 6.39
N THR A 108 -23.87 17.89 6.45
CA THR A 108 -24.64 18.41 5.33
C THR A 108 -23.80 19.42 4.55
N SER A 109 -22.94 18.93 3.65
CA SER A 109 -22.50 19.75 2.54
C SER A 109 -22.33 18.88 1.30
N HIS A 110 -23.36 18.92 0.46
CA HIS A 110 -23.28 18.54 -0.95
C HIS A 110 -22.30 19.51 -1.65
N LYS A 111 -21.00 19.28 -1.49
CA LYS A 111 -19.99 19.84 -2.38
C LYS A 111 -19.64 18.76 -3.38
N ASN A 112 -19.63 19.11 -4.67
CA ASN A 112 -19.18 18.25 -5.76
C ASN A 112 -17.80 17.68 -5.42
N LYS A 113 -17.76 16.47 -4.85
CA LYS A 113 -16.51 15.80 -4.50
C LYS A 113 -15.92 15.29 -5.81
N THR A 114 -14.93 16.02 -6.32
CA THR A 114 -14.07 15.50 -7.37
C THR A 114 -13.28 14.32 -6.79
N VAL A 115 -13.57 13.11 -7.26
CA VAL A 115 -12.82 11.91 -6.85
C VAL A 115 -11.58 11.81 -7.73
N GLN A 116 -10.41 11.96 -7.11
CA GLN A 116 -9.13 11.71 -7.78
C GLN A 116 -8.64 10.31 -7.43
N CYS A 117 -8.54 9.43 -8.42
CA CYS A 117 -7.88 8.14 -8.29
C CYS A 117 -6.47 8.24 -8.86
N ASN A 118 -5.45 7.90 -8.05
CA ASN A 118 -4.08 7.76 -8.52
C ASN A 118 -3.77 6.26 -8.55
N HIS A 119 -3.92 5.65 -9.72
CA HIS A 119 -3.68 4.22 -9.91
C HIS A 119 -2.47 4.00 -10.84
N SER A 120 -1.57 3.12 -10.42
CA SER A 120 -0.37 2.72 -11.17
C SER A 120 -0.20 1.20 -11.12
N ILE A 121 0.00 0.58 -12.27
CA ILE A 121 0.30 -0.85 -12.38
C ILE A 121 1.71 -1.03 -12.93
N ILE A 122 2.51 -1.83 -12.23
CA ILE A 122 3.80 -2.27 -12.76
C ILE A 122 3.53 -3.52 -13.60
N SER A 123 3.48 -3.34 -14.92
CA SER A 123 3.50 -4.49 -15.82
C SER A 123 4.94 -4.96 -15.95
N ASN A 124 5.21 -6.26 -15.75
CA ASN A 124 6.52 -6.88 -16.05
C ASN A 124 6.76 -6.97 -17.57
N ARG A 125 6.31 -5.99 -18.35
CA ARG A 125 6.68 -5.89 -19.76
C ARG A 125 8.17 -5.55 -19.80
N LEU A 126 8.91 -6.49 -20.36
CA LEU A 126 10.35 -6.60 -20.29
C LEU A 126 11.06 -5.27 -20.66
N ASN A 127 12.01 -4.92 -19.79
CA ASN A 127 13.17 -4.03 -19.99
C ASN A 127 13.01 -2.52 -19.83
N ASP A 128 11.91 -1.87 -20.23
CA ASP A 128 11.92 -0.39 -20.31
C ASP A 128 11.27 0.33 -19.11
N ASP A 129 10.23 -0.28 -18.49
CA ASP A 129 9.53 0.35 -17.35
C ASP A 129 10.23 0.14 -16.00
N ASN A 130 10.87 -1.02 -15.78
CA ASN A 130 11.60 -1.29 -14.54
C ASN A 130 12.82 -0.37 -14.39
N THR A 131 13.51 -0.07 -15.49
CA THR A 131 14.66 0.86 -15.50
C THR A 131 14.22 2.28 -15.16
N LYS A 132 13.05 2.71 -15.66
CA LYS A 132 12.48 4.04 -15.36
C LYS A 132 12.02 4.16 -13.91
N ILE A 133 11.32 3.15 -13.39
CA ILE A 133 10.90 3.11 -11.98
C ILE A 133 12.12 3.11 -11.05
N HIS A 134 13.14 2.30 -11.35
CA HIS A 134 14.39 2.31 -10.60
C HIS A 134 14.99 3.72 -10.57
N ASN A 135 15.10 4.39 -11.72
CA ASN A 135 15.62 5.75 -11.78
C ASN A 135 14.77 6.78 -11.01
N TYR A 136 13.44 6.64 -10.99
CA TYR A 136 12.57 7.54 -10.21
C TYR A 136 12.66 7.29 -8.72
N LEU A 137 12.73 6.03 -8.28
CA LEU A 137 12.95 5.68 -6.88
C LEU A 137 14.32 6.19 -6.42
N THR A 138 15.37 5.97 -7.22
CA THR A 138 16.71 6.49 -6.94
C THR A 138 16.67 8.01 -6.79
N LYS A 139 16.06 8.75 -7.73
CA LYS A 139 15.93 10.21 -7.61
C LYS A 139 15.08 10.66 -6.43
N PHE A 140 14.04 9.93 -6.08
CA PHE A 140 13.23 10.24 -4.90
C PHE A 140 14.07 10.12 -3.63
N TRP A 141 14.82 9.03 -3.48
CA TRP A 141 15.73 8.83 -2.36
C TRP A 141 16.88 9.84 -2.36
N GLU A 142 17.45 10.20 -3.52
CA GLU A 142 18.45 11.27 -3.65
C GLU A 142 17.92 12.65 -3.20
N LEU A 143 16.62 12.92 -3.39
CA LEU A 143 15.99 14.18 -3.01
C LEU A 143 15.60 14.23 -1.53
N GLU A 144 15.23 13.09 -0.94
CA GLU A 144 14.95 12.98 0.50
C GLU A 144 16.22 12.80 1.34
N GLU A 145 17.31 12.30 0.75
CA GLU A 145 18.61 12.24 1.40
C GLU A 145 19.14 13.66 1.65
N VAL A 146 19.46 13.94 2.91
CA VAL A 146 20.25 15.10 3.27
C VAL A 146 21.61 14.94 2.57
N PRO A 147 22.04 15.91 1.72
CA PRO A 147 23.29 15.76 1.00
C PRO A 147 24.42 15.41 1.96
N LEU A 148 25.15 14.33 1.68
CA LEU A 148 26.37 14.00 2.42
C LEU A 148 27.40 15.11 2.17
N ARG A 149 27.40 16.10 3.07
CA ARG A 149 28.35 17.22 3.24
C ARG A 149 28.44 18.18 2.04
N SER A 150 27.71 19.29 2.11
CA SER A 150 28.23 20.54 1.56
C SER A 150 29.48 20.91 2.34
N LYS A 151 30.61 21.13 1.64
CA LYS A 151 31.92 21.62 2.14
C LYS A 151 31.94 21.96 3.64
N LEU A 152 32.61 21.12 4.45
CA LEU A 152 32.82 21.39 5.88
C LEU A 152 33.36 22.80 6.07
N SER A 153 32.74 23.57 6.97
CA SER A 153 33.28 24.83 7.43
C SER A 153 34.63 24.63 8.11
N GLU A 154 35.43 25.69 8.20
CA GLU A 154 36.76 25.60 8.79
C GLU A 154 36.70 25.17 10.27
N SER A 155 35.65 25.57 11.00
CA SER A 155 35.38 25.12 12.36
C SER A 155 35.04 23.63 12.45
N GLU A 156 34.29 23.09 11.49
CA GLU A 156 33.94 21.67 11.47
C GLU A 156 35.15 20.80 11.14
N LYS A 157 36.03 21.24 10.23
CA LYS A 157 37.30 20.56 9.96
C LYS A 157 38.23 20.55 11.17
N ALA A 158 38.30 21.69 11.89
CA ALA A 158 39.07 21.79 13.12
C ALA A 158 38.51 20.85 14.20
N CYS A 159 37.18 20.75 14.33
CA CYS A 159 36.51 19.84 15.26
C CYS A 159 36.74 18.37 14.90
N GLU A 160 36.60 17.99 13.62
CA GLU A 160 36.87 16.62 13.14
C GLU A 160 38.34 16.25 13.35
N SER A 161 39.27 17.17 13.07
CA SER A 161 40.70 16.97 13.30
C SER A 161 41.04 16.83 14.78
N HIS A 162 40.41 17.63 15.65
CA HIS A 162 40.59 17.53 17.11
C HIS A 162 40.06 16.19 17.63
N PHE A 163 38.87 15.77 17.17
CA PHE A 163 38.29 14.48 17.55
C PHE A 163 39.16 13.31 17.10
N LEU A 164 39.63 13.29 15.85
CA LEU A 164 40.49 12.22 15.33
C LEU A 164 41.85 12.15 16.03
N SER A 165 42.41 13.30 16.44
CA SER A 165 43.71 13.34 17.12
C SER A 165 43.62 12.99 18.60
N HIS A 166 42.50 13.31 19.26
CA HIS A 166 42.35 13.15 20.70
C HIS A 166 41.41 12.01 21.08
N THR A 167 40.77 11.31 20.14
CA THR A 167 39.84 10.21 20.46
C THR A 167 40.30 8.90 19.83
N PHE A 168 40.47 7.88 20.65
CA PHE A 168 40.81 6.53 20.21
C PHE A 168 39.91 5.50 20.87
N ARG A 169 39.82 4.31 20.27
CA ARG A 169 38.95 3.23 20.75
C ARG A 169 39.79 2.21 21.51
N LEU A 170 39.40 1.92 22.74
CA LEU A 170 40.02 0.90 23.58
C LEU A 170 39.60 -0.50 23.11
N GLU A 171 40.37 -1.53 23.47
CA GLU A 171 40.05 -2.94 23.16
C GLU A 171 38.69 -3.39 23.71
N SER A 172 38.20 -2.74 24.78
CA SER A 172 36.84 -2.95 25.31
C SER A 172 35.71 -2.39 24.43
N GLY A 173 36.04 -1.76 23.30
CA GLY A 173 35.09 -1.13 22.39
C GLY A 173 34.61 0.25 22.80
N ARG A 174 35.01 0.75 23.99
CA ARG A 174 34.71 2.10 24.49
C ARG A 174 35.69 3.14 23.92
N PHE A 175 35.20 4.37 23.73
CA PHE A 175 36.04 5.50 23.31
C PHE A 175 36.76 6.12 24.52
N ALA A 176 38.02 6.48 24.32
CA ALA A 176 38.85 7.21 25.26
C ALA A 176 39.35 8.50 24.60
N VAL A 177 39.53 9.55 25.40
CA VAL A 177 40.01 10.85 24.95
C VAL A 177 41.38 11.12 25.60
N SER A 178 42.39 11.51 24.83
CA SER A 178 43.73 11.94 25.30
C SER A 178 43.82 13.46 25.40
#